data_AF-A0A918ESK8-F1
#
_entry.id   AF-A0A918ESK8-F1
#
_cell.length_a   1.000
_cell.length_b   1.000
_cell.length_c   1.000
_cell.angle_alpha   90.00
_cell.angle_beta   90.00
_cell.angle_gamma   90.00
#
_symmetry.space_group_name_H-M   'P 1'
#
loop_
_entity.id
_entity.type
_entity.pdbx_description
1 polymer ?
#
loop_
_entity_poly.entity_id
_entity_poly.type
_entity_poly.pdbx_seq_one_letter_code
_entity_poly.pdbx_strand_id
1 'polypeptide(L)'
;MHYAALGQPQDADEFITAITALQSKLRTSPDRFEQDLVEGATGGVAIVKKHGEPWIRVSPRGEQDEPESLVAIKAEIERRWGTIDPLDILKYAEFDTD
;
A
#
# COMPACT_ATOMS: atom_id res chain seq x y z
N MET A 1 -22.12 2.71 -24.31
CA MET A 1 -21.75 3.89 -23.50
C MET A 1 -20.80 3.45 -22.39
N HIS A 2 -19.49 3.37 -22.67
CA HIS A 2 -18.51 2.74 -21.77
C HIS A 2 -17.94 3.67 -20.68
N TYR A 3 -18.24 4.97 -20.75
CA TYR A 3 -17.71 5.96 -19.79
C TYR A 3 -18.38 5.91 -18.42
N ALA A 4 -19.65 5.52 -18.33
CA ALA A 4 -20.36 5.41 -17.05
C ALA A 4 -19.77 4.33 -16.12
N ALA A 5 -19.15 3.28 -16.68
CA ALA A 5 -18.52 2.21 -15.92
C ALA A 5 -17.19 2.65 -15.27
N LEU A 6 -16.60 3.75 -15.73
CA LEU A 6 -15.31 4.27 -15.24
C LEU A 6 -15.46 5.24 -14.06
N GLY A 7 -16.69 5.52 -13.62
CA GLY A 7 -16.98 6.48 -12.55
C GLY A 7 -16.48 7.90 -12.84
N GLN A 8 -16.31 8.25 -14.13
CA GLN A 8 -15.82 9.55 -14.56
C GLN A 8 -16.96 10.55 -14.78
N PRO A 9 -16.70 11.86 -14.66
CA PRO A 9 -17.66 12.89 -15.03
C PRO A 9 -18.17 12.69 -16.46
N GLN A 10 -19.48 12.82 -16.65
CA GLN A 10 -20.12 12.77 -17.98
C GLN A 10 -20.23 14.15 -18.62
N ASP A 11 -20.17 15.20 -17.80
CA ASP A 11 -20.05 16.57 -18.26
C ASP A 11 -18.63 16.84 -18.78
N ALA A 12 -18.55 17.51 -19.93
CA ALA A 12 -17.29 17.73 -20.61
C ALA A 12 -16.36 18.69 -19.84
N ASP A 13 -16.94 19.74 -19.24
CA ASP A 13 -16.17 20.75 -18.52
C ASP A 13 -15.68 20.19 -17.17
N GLU A 14 -16.51 19.38 -16.50
CA GLU A 14 -16.11 18.63 -15.30
C GLU A 14 -14.96 17.65 -15.62
N PHE A 15 -15.05 16.93 -16.73
CA PHE A 15 -14.00 16.00 -17.16
C PHE A 15 -12.68 16.73 -17.46
N ILE A 16 -12.73 17.82 -18.22
CA ILE A 16 -11.54 18.63 -18.56
C ILE A 16 -10.89 19.20 -17.30
N THR A 17 -11.70 19.65 -16.34
CA THR A 17 -11.21 20.16 -15.05
C THR A 17 -10.51 19.06 -14.26
N ALA A 18 -11.14 17.89 -14.15
CA ALA A 18 -10.60 16.75 -13.42
C ALA A 18 -9.28 16.23 -14.02
N ILE A 19 -9.20 16.07 -15.35
CA ILE A 19 -7.99 15.57 -16.00
C ILE A 19 -6.84 16.58 -15.91
N THR A 20 -7.12 17.88 -16.00
CA THR A 20 -6.11 18.93 -15.84
C THR A 20 -5.51 18.93 -14.42
N ALA A 21 -6.37 18.78 -13.40
CA ALA A 21 -5.93 18.66 -12.02
C ALA A 21 -5.07 17.40 -11.80
N LEU A 22 -5.47 16.26 -12.38
CA LEU A 22 -4.71 15.02 -12.32
C LEU A 22 -3.33 15.16 -12.98
N GLN A 23 -3.27 15.74 -14.18
CA GLN A 23 -2.02 15.98 -14.88
C GLN A 23 -1.09 16.89 -14.09
N SER A 24 -1.61 17.96 -13.49
CA SER A 24 -0.84 18.85 -12.63
C SER A 24 -0.25 18.09 -11.44
N LYS A 25 -1.05 17.25 -10.77
CA LYS A 25 -0.58 16.39 -9.68
C LYS A 25 0.51 15.42 -10.12
N LEU A 26 0.34 14.74 -11.27
CA LEU A 26 1.34 13.81 -11.79
C LEU A 26 2.65 14.49 -12.19
N ARG A 27 2.61 15.75 -12.61
CA ARG A 27 3.80 16.54 -12.94
C ARG A 27 4.56 17.03 -11.71
N THR A 28 3.85 17.29 -10.63
CA THR A 28 4.41 17.85 -9.38
C THR A 28 4.76 16.79 -8.34
N SER A 29 4.19 15.58 -8.44
CA SER A 29 4.50 14.49 -7.52
C SER A 29 5.97 14.03 -7.55
N PRO A 30 6.68 14.00 -8.70
CA PRO A 30 8.10 13.64 -8.72
C PRO A 30 8.95 14.66 -7.99
N ASP A 31 8.70 15.96 -8.19
CA ASP A 31 9.43 17.05 -7.50
C ASP A 31 9.32 16.92 -5.99
N ARG A 32 8.09 16.66 -5.50
CA ARG A 32 7.86 16.40 -4.07
C ARG A 32 8.61 15.16 -3.58
N PHE A 33 8.59 14.08 -4.35
CA PHE A 33 9.29 12.84 -3.98
C PHE A 33 10.82 13.04 -3.94
N GLU A 34 11.39 13.80 -4.89
CA GLU A 34 12.80 14.17 -4.89
C GLU A 34 13.15 14.99 -3.64
N GLN A 35 12.30 15.95 -3.27
CA GLN A 35 12.48 16.72 -2.04
C GLN A 35 12.43 15.84 -0.79
N ASP A 36 11.43 14.96 -0.67
CA ASP A 36 11.29 14.03 0.46
C ASP A 36 12.53 13.11 0.59
N LEU A 37 13.13 12.71 -0.54
CA LEU A 37 14.37 11.92 -0.57
C LEU A 37 15.57 12.71 -0.04
N VAL A 38 15.71 13.98 -0.41
CA VAL A 38 16.80 14.86 0.07
C VAL A 38 16.63 15.17 1.57
N GLU A 39 15.39 15.40 2.01
CA GLU A 39 15.05 15.72 3.40
C GLU A 39 15.02 14.48 4.30
N GLY A 40 15.04 13.28 3.74
CA GLY A 40 14.96 12.02 4.49
C GLY A 40 13.57 11.74 5.08
N ALA A 41 12.53 12.39 4.56
CA ALA A 41 11.15 12.30 5.05
C ALA A 41 10.37 11.08 4.51
N THR A 42 11.01 10.21 3.73
CA THR A 42 10.41 9.05 3.05
C THR A 42 10.09 7.85 3.94
N GLY A 43 10.20 7.98 5.27
CA GLY A 43 9.92 6.87 6.19
C GLY A 43 10.92 5.71 6.10
N GLY A 44 12.19 6.01 5.76
CA GLY A 44 13.29 5.04 5.76
C GLY A 44 13.72 4.55 4.38
N VAL A 45 13.19 5.13 3.29
CA VAL A 45 13.61 4.84 1.91
C VAL A 45 14.70 5.81 1.46
N ALA A 46 15.86 5.30 1.04
CA ALA A 46 16.96 6.12 0.56
C ALA A 46 17.52 5.58 -0.76
N ILE A 47 18.07 6.47 -1.59
CA ILE A 47 18.88 6.08 -2.74
C ILE A 47 20.34 6.01 -2.29
N VAL A 48 20.93 4.81 -2.34
CA VAL A 48 22.34 4.56 -1.98
C VAL A 48 23.13 4.12 -3.21
N LYS A 49 24.45 4.26 -3.20
CA LYS A 49 25.31 3.69 -4.25
C LYS A 49 25.85 2.34 -3.81
N LYS A 50 25.67 1.31 -4.64
CA LYS A 50 26.27 -0.02 -4.45
C LYS A 50 27.00 -0.39 -5.74
N HIS A 51 28.31 -0.62 -5.65
CA HIS A 51 29.19 -0.84 -6.82
C HIS A 51 29.13 0.27 -7.89
N GLY A 52 28.91 1.52 -7.48
CA GLY A 52 28.82 2.66 -8.40
C GLY A 52 27.44 2.86 -9.03
N GLU A 53 26.52 1.90 -8.90
CA GLU A 53 25.15 1.99 -9.38
C GLU A 53 24.19 2.48 -8.27
N PRO A 54 23.12 3.21 -8.62
CA PRO A 54 22.08 3.62 -7.67
C PRO A 54 21.19 2.43 -7.28
N TRP A 55 20.94 2.28 -5.99
CA TRP A 55 20.08 1.25 -5.40
C TRP A 55 19.07 1.89 -4.45
N ILE A 56 17.85 1.36 -4.43
CA ILE A 56 16.84 1.73 -3.45
C ILE A 56 17.07 0.90 -2.18
N ARG A 57 17.34 1.57 -1.07
CA ARG A 57 17.45 0.95 0.26
C ARG A 57 16.18 1.27 1.03
N VAL A 58 15.53 0.24 1.56
CA VAL A 58 14.45 0.37 2.53
C VAL A 58 14.99 -0.06 3.89
N SER A 59 14.95 0.86 4.85
CA SER A 59 15.35 0.54 6.23
C SER A 59 14.27 -0.34 6.88
N PRO A 60 14.65 -1.37 7.64
CA PRO A 60 13.69 -2.13 8.44
C PRO A 60 12.89 -1.18 9.32
N ARG A 61 11.57 -1.38 9.40
CA ARG A 61 10.75 -0.65 10.36
C ARG A 61 11.24 -0.97 11.77
N GLY A 62 11.23 0.03 12.64
CA GLY A 62 11.43 -0.19 14.07
C GLY A 62 10.34 -1.08 14.66
N GLU A 63 10.52 -1.48 15.91
CA GLU A 63 9.49 -2.20 16.66
C GLU A 63 8.17 -1.42 16.58
N GLN A 64 7.12 -2.09 16.09
CA GLN A 64 5.79 -1.51 15.97
C GLN A 64 5.10 -1.71 17.33
N ASP A 65 4.47 -0.65 17.84
CA ASP A 65 3.63 -0.78 19.03
C ASP A 65 2.54 -1.82 18.80
N GLU A 66 2.25 -2.61 19.83
CA GLU A 66 1.21 -3.63 19.74
C GLU A 66 -0.14 -2.94 19.43
N PRO A 67 -0.83 -3.28 18.33
CA PRO A 67 -2.11 -2.68 18.01
C PRO A 67 -3.11 -3.02 19.11
N GLU A 68 -3.89 -2.03 19.57
CA GLU A 68 -4.95 -2.25 20.57
C GLU A 68 -5.94 -3.35 20.12
N SER A 69 -6.20 -3.44 18.82
CA SER A 69 -7.08 -4.43 18.23
C SER A 69 -6.47 -5.84 18.16
N LEU A 70 -5.15 -6.00 18.35
CA LEU A 70 -4.50 -7.30 18.21
C LEU A 70 -5.01 -8.29 19.25
N VAL A 71 -5.25 -7.82 20.49
CA VAL A 71 -5.84 -8.63 21.55
C VAL A 71 -7.26 -9.06 21.20
N ALA A 72 -8.08 -8.14 20.68
CA ALA A 72 -9.44 -8.44 20.26
C ALA A 72 -9.48 -9.43 19.09
N ILE A 73 -8.58 -9.30 18.11
CA ILE A 73 -8.46 -10.21 16.99
C ILE A 73 -8.02 -11.60 17.46
N LYS A 74 -7.00 -11.69 18.34
CA LYS A 74 -6.54 -12.97 18.92
C LYS A 74 -7.67 -13.68 19.67
N ALA A 75 -8.39 -12.95 20.52
CA ALA A 75 -9.53 -13.48 21.25
C ALA A 75 -10.65 -13.98 20.31
N GLU A 76 -10.91 -13.28 19.21
CA GLU A 76 -11.92 -13.69 18.23
C GLU A 76 -11.47 -14.93 17.43
N ILE A 77 -10.20 -15.03 17.06
CA ILE A 77 -9.63 -16.21 16.40
C ILE A 77 -9.75 -17.43 17.33
N GLU A 78 -9.35 -17.29 18.59
CA GLU A 78 -9.48 -18.36 19.60
C GLU A 78 -10.94 -18.75 19.82
N ARG A 79 -11.86 -17.78 19.90
CA ARG A 79 -13.29 -18.04 20.06
C ARG A 79 -13.89 -18.79 18.87
N ARG A 80 -13.50 -18.42 17.65
CA ARG A 80 -14.11 -18.95 16.41
C ARG A 80 -13.52 -20.28 15.97
N TRP A 81 -12.23 -20.48 16.15
CA TRP A 81 -11.50 -21.65 15.64
C TRP A 81 -10.90 -22.55 16.74
N GLY A 82 -10.98 -22.16 18.01
CA GLY A 82 -10.44 -22.93 19.13
C GLY A 82 -8.92 -22.94 19.19
N THR A 83 -8.33 -23.91 19.89
CA THR A 83 -6.87 -24.12 20.03
C THR A 83 -6.25 -24.87 18.84
N ILE A 84 -6.87 -24.84 17.67
CA ILE A 84 -6.24 -25.40 16.46
C ILE A 84 -5.31 -24.31 15.93
N ASP A 85 -4.04 -24.65 15.70
CA ASP A 85 -3.11 -23.73 15.07
C ASP A 85 -3.74 -23.26 13.73
N PRO A 86 -3.81 -21.95 13.44
CA PRO A 86 -4.34 -21.48 12.16
C PRO A 86 -3.67 -22.15 10.94
N LEU A 87 -2.41 -22.60 11.07
CA LEU A 87 -1.71 -23.36 10.04
C LEU A 87 -2.20 -24.81 9.93
N ASP A 88 -2.72 -25.40 11.00
CA ASP A 88 -3.32 -26.74 10.96
C ASP A 88 -4.67 -26.75 10.22
N ILE A 89 -5.38 -25.62 10.17
CA ILE A 89 -6.61 -25.48 9.37
C ILE A 89 -6.30 -25.61 7.87
N LEU A 90 -5.13 -25.13 7.42
CA LEU A 90 -4.70 -25.27 6.02
C LEU A 90 -4.44 -26.72 5.61
N LYS A 91 -4.25 -27.65 6.56
CA LYS A 91 -4.11 -29.09 6.27
C LYS A 91 -5.44 -29.74 5.85
N TYR A 92 -6.56 -29.12 6.19
CA TYR A 92 -7.91 -29.58 5.87
C TYR A 92 -8.59 -28.74 4.79
N ALA A 93 -7.94 -27.66 4.33
CA ALA A 93 -8.41 -26.88 3.20
C ALA A 93 -8.02 -27.61 1.91
N GLU A 94 -9.02 -28.02 1.13
CA GLU A 94 -8.80 -28.47 -0.24
C GLU A 94 -8.46 -27.24 -1.08
N PHE A 95 -7.19 -27.11 -1.47
CA PHE A 95 -6.75 -26.04 -2.36
C PHE A 95 -7.12 -26.44 -3.79
N ASP A 96 -8.18 -25.84 -4.32
CA ASP A 96 -8.48 -25.93 -5.75
C ASP A 96 -7.33 -25.23 -6.49
N THR A 97 -6.49 -26.03 -7.13
CA THR A 97 -5.28 -25.58 -7.82
C THR A 97 -5.44 -25.86 -9.30
N ASP A 98 -6.44 -25.22 -9.91
CA ASP A 98 -6.67 -25.16 -11.36
C ASP A 98 -6.69 -23.70 -11.84
#